data_AF-A0A3E0N8P9-F1
#
_entry.id   AF-A0A3E0N8P9-F1
#
_cell.length_a   1.000
_cell.length_b   1.000
_cell.length_c   1.000
_cell.angle_alpha   90.00
_cell.angle_beta   90.00
_cell.angle_gamma   90.00
#
_symmetry.space_group_name_H-M   'P 1'
#
loop_
_entity.id
_entity.type
_entity.pdbx_description
1 polymer ?
#
loop_
_entity_poly.entity_id
_entity_poly.type
_entity_poly.pdbx_seq_one_letter_code
_entity_poly.pdbx_strand_id
1 'polypeptide(L)' 'LERALARLEPDLRSTFLLREVEDLPYGEIALALDVPEGTVGSRLNRARRELKQHLLELGWEP' A
#
# COMPACT_ATOMS: atom_id res chain seq x y z
N LEU A 1 -0.15 9.44 -9.78
CA LEU A 1 -0.40 8.28 -8.89
C LEU A 1 0.45 7.06 -9.27
N GLU A 2 0.35 6.53 -10.48
CA GLU A 2 1.11 5.33 -10.91
C GLU A 2 2.62 5.41 -10.67
N ARG A 3 3.25 6.54 -11.04
CA ARG A 3 4.69 6.76 -10.79
C ARG A 3 5.05 6.74 -9.30
N ALA A 4 4.17 7.20 -8.43
CA ALA A 4 4.38 7.20 -6.99
C ALA A 4 4.19 5.79 -6.40
N LEU A 5 3.15 5.07 -6.86
CA LEU A 5 2.93 3.66 -6.51
C LEU A 5 4.10 2.78 -6.96
N ALA A 6 4.68 3.05 -8.13
CA ALA A 6 5.84 2.32 -8.64
C ALA A 6 7.11 2.47 -7.77
N ARG A 7 7.18 3.51 -6.92
CA ARG A 7 8.29 3.73 -5.98
C ARG A 7 8.14 2.99 -4.65
N LEU A 8 6.94 2.49 -4.32
CA LEU A 8 6.74 1.68 -3.13
C LEU A 8 7.44 0.33 -3.25
N GLU A 9 7.93 -0.20 -2.12
CA GLU A 9 8.37 -1.59 -2.05
C GLU A 9 7.26 -2.54 -2.55
N PRO A 10 7.60 -3.63 -3.26
CA PRO A 10 6.61 -4.52 -3.88
C PRO A 10 5.53 -5.03 -2.91
N ASP A 11 5.91 -5.38 -1.69
CA ASP A 11 4.99 -5.85 -0.66
C ASP A 11 4.00 -4.77 -0.21
N LEU A 12 4.49 -3.53 -0.04
CA LEU A 12 3.67 -2.39 0.35
C LEU A 12 2.69 -2.02 -0.75
N ARG A 13 3.16 -1.99 -2.00
CA ARG A 13 2.34 -1.73 -3.17
C ARG A 13 1.23 -2.77 -3.29
N SER A 14 1.58 -4.06 -3.20
CA SER A 14 0.61 -5.15 -3.31
C SER A 14 -0.44 -5.07 -2.21
N THR A 15 -0.01 -4.87 -0.96
CA THR A 15 -0.92 -4.70 0.18
C THR A 15 -1.86 -3.49 -0.02
N PHE A 16 -1.33 -2.36 -0.50
CA PHE A 16 -2.12 -1.15 -0.77
C PHE A 16 -3.13 -1.35 -1.90
N LEU A 17 -2.74 -1.95 -3.02
CA LEU A 17 -3.64 -2.17 -4.15
C LEU A 17 -4.77 -3.14 -3.80
N LEU A 18 -4.46 -4.25 -3.13
CA LEU A 18 -5.47 -5.20 -2.68
C LEU A 18 -6.48 -4.54 -1.73
N ARG A 19 -6.05 -3.58 -0.90
CA ARG A 19 -6.96 -2.88 0.01
C ARG A 19 -7.75 -1.77 -0.65
N GLU A 20 -7.12 -0.91 -1.43
CA GLU A 20 -7.71 0.36 -1.89
C GLU A 20 -8.32 0.25 -3.29
N VAL A 21 -7.92 -0.75 -4.07
CA VAL A 21 -8.42 -0.96 -5.45
C VAL A 21 -9.36 -2.17 -5.49
N GLU A 22 -8.94 -3.29 -4.91
CA GLU A 22 -9.75 -4.52 -4.89
C GLU A 22 -10.74 -4.58 -3.69
N ASP A 23 -10.67 -3.59 -2.77
CA ASP A 23 -11.45 -3.49 -1.52
C ASP A 23 -11.47 -4.77 -0.66
N LEU A 24 -10.38 -5.56 -0.71
CA LEU A 24 -10.31 -6.78 0.08
C LEU A 24 -10.20 -6.47 1.59
N PRO A 25 -10.86 -7.25 2.46
CA PRO A 25 -10.69 -7.15 3.89
C PRO A 25 -9.29 -7.64 4.32
N TYR A 26 -8.82 -7.21 5.49
CA TYR A 26 -7.45 -7.50 5.95
C TYR A 26 -7.15 -9.00 6.02
N GLY A 27 -8.10 -9.82 6.45
CA GLY A 27 -7.96 -11.28 6.47
C GLY A 27 -7.76 -11.89 5.08
N GLU A 28 -8.46 -11.42 4.04
CA GLU A 28 -8.26 -11.92 2.68
C GLU A 28 -6.92 -11.47 2.09
N ILE A 29 -6.49 -10.26 2.40
CA ILE A 29 -5.15 -9.76 2.03
C ILE A 29 -4.06 -10.59 2.71
N ALA A 30 -4.24 -10.90 4.00
CA ALA A 30 -3.32 -11.72 4.78
C ALA A 30 -3.15 -13.11 4.17
N LEU A 31 -4.26 -13.74 3.78
CA LEU A 31 -4.26 -15.03 3.09
C LEU A 31 -3.63 -14.94 1.69
N ALA A 32 -3.97 -13.92 0.89
CA ALA A 32 -3.47 -13.76 -0.47
C ALA A 32 -1.95 -13.50 -0.52
N LEU A 33 -1.40 -12.82 0.48
CA LEU A 33 0.02 -12.47 0.56
C LEU A 33 0.84 -13.38 1.49
N ASP A 34 0.22 -14.40 2.10
CA ASP A 34 0.82 -15.31 3.07
C ASP A 34 1.56 -14.59 4.21
N VAL A 35 0.85 -13.67 4.88
CA VAL A 35 1.38 -12.91 6.03
C VAL A 35 0.36 -12.81 7.17
N PRO A 36 0.80 -12.54 8.42
CA PRO A 36 -0.13 -12.25 9.51
C PRO A 36 -1.02 -11.03 9.22
N GLU A 37 -2.27 -11.07 9.67
CA GLU A 37 -3.22 -9.94 9.50
C GLU A 37 -2.71 -8.63 10.14
N GLY A 38 -1.99 -8.74 11.28
CA GLY A 38 -1.31 -7.58 11.89
C GLY A 38 -0.22 -6.95 10.99
N THR A 39 0.40 -7.74 10.11
CA THR A 39 1.37 -7.26 9.12
C THR A 39 0.69 -6.50 7.99
N VAL A 40 -0.54 -6.86 7.62
CA VAL A 40 -1.33 -6.10 6.63
C VAL A 40 -1.54 -4.67 7.11
N GLY A 41 -1.95 -4.49 8.38
CA GLY A 41 -2.14 -3.18 8.97
C GLY A 41 -0.86 -2.33 9.02
N SER A 42 0.26 -2.93 9.44
CA SER A 42 1.54 -2.21 9.50
C SER A 42 2.06 -1.85 8.10
N ARG A 43 1.94 -2.75 7.12
CA ARG A 43 2.27 -2.49 5.71
C ARG A 43 1.39 -1.39 5.11
N LEU A 44 0.08 -1.37 5.36
CA LEU A 44 -0.81 -0.31 4.85
C LEU A 44 -0.44 1.06 5.40
N ASN A 45 -0.17 1.15 6.72
CA ASN A 45 0.27 2.41 7.32
C ASN A 45 1.59 2.91 6.72
N ARG A 46 2.55 1.99 6.50
CA ARG A 46 3.82 2.33 5.84
C ARG A 46 3.61 2.76 4.38
N ALA A 47 2.82 2.00 3.62
CA ALA A 47 2.51 2.28 2.22
C ALA A 47 1.88 3.67 2.04
N ARG A 48 0.88 4.03 2.86
CA ARG A 48 0.23 5.36 2.80
C ARG A 48 1.20 6.50 3.10
N ARG A 49 2.08 6.32 4.10
CA ARG A 49 3.10 7.31 4.44
C ARG A 49 4.10 7.51 3.31
N GLU A 50 4.65 6.43 2.75
CA GLU A 50 5.60 6.48 1.65
C GLU A 50 4.97 7.02 0.37
N LEU A 51 3.75 6.59 0.04
CA LEU A 51 3.02 7.07 -1.12
C LEU A 51 2.80 8.58 -1.06
N LYS A 52 2.44 9.11 0.12
CA LYS A 52 2.33 10.56 0.34
C LYS A 52 3.66 11.27 0.06
N GLN A 53 4.78 10.75 0.57
CA GLN A 53 6.10 11.35 0.31
C GLN A 53 6.42 11.37 -1.19
N HIS A 54 6.23 10.24 -1.89
CA HIS A 54 6.49 10.15 -3.32
C HIS A 54 5.58 11.06 -4.15
N LEU A 55 4.33 11.24 -3.74
CA LEU A 55 3.42 12.19 -4.39
C LEU A 55 3.93 13.63 -4.24
N LEU A 56 4.32 14.04 -3.03
CA LEU A 56 4.87 15.37 -2.77
C LEU A 56 6.17 15.63 -3.58
N GLU A 57 7.08 14.64 -3.62
CA GLU A 57 8.30 14.71 -4.43
C GLU A 57 8.02 14.86 -5.94
N LEU A 58 6.88 14.35 -6.40
CA LEU A 58 6.42 14.46 -7.79
C LEU A 58 5.60 15.74 -8.05
N GLY A 59 5.52 16.65 -7.09
CA GLY A 59 4.81 17.93 -7.22
C GLY A 59 3.29 17.80 -7.09
N TRP A 60 2.80 16.74 -6.44
CA TRP A 60 1.38 16.66 -6.11
C TRP A 60 1.04 17.57 -4.93
N GLU A 61 0.02 18.40 -5.10
CA GLU A 61 -0.54 19.27 -4.06
C GLU A 61 -1.94 18.74 -3.67
N PRO A 62 -2.22 18.59 -2.35
CA PRO A 62 -3.44 18.00 -1.82
C PRO A 62 -4.70 18.86 -1.95
#